data_AF-A0A9Q1N0X9-F1
#
_entry.id   AF-A0A9Q1N0X9-F1
#
_cell.length_a   1.000
_cell.length_b   1.000
_cell.length_c   1.000
_cell.angle_alpha   90.00
_cell.angle_beta   90.00
_cell.angle_gamma   90.00
#
_symmetry.space_group_name_H-M   'P 1'
#
loop_
_entity.id
_entity.type
_entity.pdbx_description
1 polymer ?
#
loop_
_entity_poly.entity_id
_entity_poly.type
_entity_poly.pdbx_seq_one_letter_code
_entity_poly.pdbx_strand_id
1 'polypeptide(L)'
;MQSWISYFNSRKQECLPINAHSRSSVHKLLDLVEFKLKELMAREPTLLVMVVGVPNVGKSALINSIHQIALSRFPVQEKMKKARVGPLPGVTQDIAGFKMAHRPSVYVLDSPGVLVPNIPDIEGGLKLTLAGSVKDSVVGEERIAQYLLAVLNTRGTPLQWKHLVDGETKGLHHELEKKPESIIKDLQNKRKKPMNKSNVYRVQDMVSEVQRTLCNTLSEFSGSLEDESDLEILIDHQFEALQKALKIPHKASEARIMVSKKFLTLFRTGKLGPVILDDVPDASDSVS
;
A
#
# COMPACT_ATOMS: atom_id res chain seq x y z
N MET A 1 -10.86 6.71 5.60
CA MET A 1 -11.43 5.39 5.22
C MET A 1 -12.93 5.34 5.47
N GLN A 2 -13.43 5.54 6.70
CA GLN A 2 -14.88 5.47 6.99
C GLN A 2 -15.70 6.42 6.12
N SER A 3 -15.23 7.65 5.91
CA SER A 3 -15.88 8.64 5.02
C SER A 3 -16.11 8.12 3.59
N TRP A 4 -15.11 7.44 3.01
CA TRP A 4 -15.22 6.77 1.70
C TRP A 4 -16.23 5.61 1.70
N ILE A 5 -16.29 4.82 2.77
CA ILE A 5 -17.28 3.74 2.91
C ILE A 5 -18.70 4.32 2.97
N SER A 6 -18.90 5.39 3.75
CA SER A 6 -20.17 6.12 3.83
C SER A 6 -20.59 6.72 2.48
N TYR A 7 -19.65 7.25 1.71
CA TYR A 7 -19.88 7.82 0.37
C TYR A 7 -20.33 6.76 -0.65
N PHE A 8 -19.69 5.60 -0.69
CA PHE A 8 -20.14 4.51 -1.58
C PHE A 8 -21.51 3.96 -1.14
N ASN A 9 -21.70 3.78 0.17
CA ASN A 9 -22.98 3.31 0.72
C ASN A 9 -24.14 4.28 0.43
N SER A 10 -23.93 5.61 0.52
CA SER A 10 -24.96 6.61 0.16
C SER A 10 -25.31 6.59 -1.33
N ARG A 11 -24.34 6.26 -2.19
CA ARG A 11 -24.53 5.98 -3.63
C ARG A 11 -25.09 4.59 -3.93
N LYS A 12 -25.50 3.81 -2.91
CA LYS A 12 -25.99 2.42 -3.02
C LYS A 12 -24.98 1.46 -3.67
N GLN A 13 -23.70 1.78 -3.59
CA GLN A 13 -22.60 0.93 -4.04
C GLN A 13 -21.97 0.24 -2.82
N GLU A 14 -21.86 -1.08 -2.85
CA GLU A 14 -21.22 -1.80 -1.76
C GLU A 14 -19.70 -1.62 -1.76
N CYS A 15 -19.19 -1.15 -0.63
CA CYS A 15 -17.76 -0.97 -0.41
C CYS A 15 -17.31 -1.82 0.78
N LEU A 16 -16.29 -2.66 0.56
CA LEU A 16 -15.63 -3.42 1.62
C LEU A 16 -14.13 -3.08 1.63
N PRO A 17 -13.59 -2.46 2.70
CA PRO A 17 -12.16 -2.28 2.83
C PRO A 17 -11.48 -3.64 3.00
N ILE A 18 -10.57 -3.99 2.08
CA ILE A 18 -9.85 -5.26 2.10
C ILE A 18 -8.33 -5.04 2.15
N ASN A 19 -7.65 -5.87 2.93
CA ASN A 19 -6.21 -6.05 2.82
C ASN A 19 -5.95 -7.42 2.16
N ALA A 20 -5.53 -7.41 0.90
CA ALA A 20 -5.26 -8.62 0.11
C ALA A 20 -4.20 -9.55 0.74
N HIS A 21 -3.34 -9.05 1.63
CA HIS A 21 -2.34 -9.86 2.36
C HIS A 21 -2.90 -10.45 3.67
N SER A 22 -4.05 -9.96 4.15
CA SER A 22 -4.69 -10.46 5.38
C SER A 22 -5.70 -11.54 5.05
N ARG A 23 -5.41 -12.78 5.46
CA ARG A 23 -6.28 -13.93 5.24
C ARG A 23 -7.68 -13.76 5.84
N SER A 24 -7.79 -13.14 7.02
CA SER A 24 -9.08 -12.85 7.65
C SER A 24 -9.86 -11.76 6.92
N SER A 25 -9.18 -10.78 6.32
CA SER A 25 -9.81 -9.75 5.49
C SER A 25 -10.33 -10.33 4.17
N VAL A 26 -9.60 -11.24 3.54
CA VAL A 26 -10.04 -11.92 2.30
C VAL A 26 -11.15 -12.93 2.58
N HIS A 27 -11.15 -13.61 3.76
CA HIS A 27 -12.31 -14.43 4.17
C HIS A 27 -13.60 -13.61 4.25
N LYS A 28 -13.60 -12.41 4.88
CA LYS A 28 -14.79 -11.53 4.91
C LYS A 28 -15.32 -11.18 3.51
N LEU A 29 -14.44 -10.98 2.54
CA LEU A 29 -14.84 -10.77 1.14
C LEU A 29 -15.49 -12.03 0.56
N LEU A 30 -14.88 -13.20 0.79
CA LEU A 30 -15.43 -14.47 0.29
C LEU A 30 -16.78 -14.80 0.93
N ASP A 31 -16.96 -14.58 2.22
CA ASP A 31 -18.23 -14.83 2.91
C ASP A 31 -19.35 -13.92 2.36
N LEU A 32 -19.05 -12.65 2.05
CA LEU A 32 -19.97 -11.72 1.36
C LEU A 32 -20.30 -12.17 -0.08
N VAL A 33 -19.29 -12.59 -0.83
CA VAL A 33 -19.46 -13.06 -2.22
C VAL A 33 -20.22 -14.38 -2.27
N GLU A 34 -19.93 -15.34 -1.38
CA GLU A 34 -20.66 -16.61 -1.24
C GLU A 34 -22.12 -16.38 -0.86
N PHE A 35 -22.41 -15.44 0.06
CA PHE A 35 -23.78 -15.04 0.40
C PHE A 35 -24.53 -14.49 -0.82
N LYS A 36 -23.91 -13.59 -1.58
CA LYS A 36 -24.53 -12.96 -2.77
C LYS A 36 -24.69 -13.87 -3.95
N LEU A 37 -23.72 -14.74 -4.22
CA LEU A 37 -23.76 -15.66 -5.34
C LEU A 37 -24.52 -16.94 -5.01
N LYS A 38 -25.03 -17.14 -3.80
CA LYS A 38 -25.70 -18.37 -3.34
C LYS A 38 -26.80 -18.86 -4.30
N GLU A 39 -27.66 -17.96 -4.79
CA GLU A 39 -28.74 -18.31 -5.73
C GLU A 39 -28.20 -18.66 -7.13
N LEU A 40 -27.19 -17.93 -7.60
CA LEU A 40 -26.51 -18.20 -8.87
C LEU A 40 -25.71 -19.51 -8.82
N MET A 41 -25.02 -19.80 -7.71
CA MET A 41 -24.30 -21.06 -7.46
C MET A 41 -25.20 -22.30 -7.46
N ALA A 42 -26.49 -22.12 -7.19
CA ALA A 42 -27.49 -23.20 -7.20
C ALA A 42 -28.09 -23.44 -8.60
N ARG A 43 -28.04 -22.45 -9.51
CA ARG A 43 -28.58 -22.53 -10.88
C ARG A 43 -27.51 -22.77 -11.93
N GLU A 44 -26.38 -22.09 -11.82
CA GLU A 44 -25.32 -22.09 -12.81
C GLU A 44 -24.25 -23.16 -12.53
N PRO A 45 -23.95 -24.06 -13.47
CA PRO A 45 -22.95 -25.11 -13.28
C PRO A 45 -21.51 -24.56 -13.24
N THR A 46 -21.29 -23.37 -13.80
CA THR A 46 -19.99 -22.69 -13.88
C THR A 46 -20.15 -21.21 -13.61
N LEU A 47 -19.28 -20.64 -12.76
CA LEU A 47 -19.24 -19.21 -12.47
C LEU A 47 -17.87 -18.63 -12.85
N LEU A 48 -17.89 -17.49 -13.55
CA LEU A 48 -16.72 -16.68 -13.85
C LEU A 48 -16.80 -15.38 -13.06
N VAL A 49 -15.77 -15.08 -12.27
CA VAL A 49 -15.64 -13.85 -11.48
C VAL A 49 -14.42 -13.09 -11.99
N MET A 50 -14.61 -11.91 -12.58
CA MET A 50 -13.50 -11.09 -13.07
C MET A 50 -13.10 -10.03 -12.04
N VAL A 51 -11.81 -9.93 -11.72
CA VAL A 51 -11.28 -8.85 -10.87
C VAL A 51 -10.74 -7.75 -11.77
N VAL A 52 -11.27 -6.53 -11.65
CA VAL A 52 -10.95 -5.36 -12.48
C VAL A 52 -10.45 -4.18 -11.66
N GLY A 53 -9.87 -3.18 -12.33
CA GLY A 53 -9.33 -1.97 -11.70
C GLY A 53 -7.97 -1.55 -12.28
N VAL A 54 -7.50 -0.38 -11.89
CA VAL A 54 -6.25 0.24 -12.42
C VAL A 54 -5.00 -0.61 -12.08
N PRO A 55 -3.82 -0.34 -12.68
CA PRO A 55 -2.59 -1.06 -12.33
C PRO A 55 -2.26 -0.96 -10.84
N ASN A 56 -1.52 -1.95 -10.32
CA ASN A 56 -0.97 -1.99 -8.96
C ASN A 56 -1.92 -1.91 -7.75
N VAL A 57 -3.25 -1.78 -7.92
CA VAL A 57 -4.25 -1.88 -6.83
C VAL A 57 -4.34 -3.24 -6.11
N GLY A 58 -3.51 -4.21 -6.48
CA GLY A 58 -3.43 -5.51 -5.81
C GLY A 58 -4.33 -6.62 -6.35
N LYS A 59 -4.94 -6.48 -7.53
CA LYS A 59 -5.81 -7.52 -8.16
C LYS A 59 -5.21 -8.93 -8.11
N SER A 60 -4.03 -9.10 -8.70
CA SER A 60 -3.30 -10.37 -8.74
C SER A 60 -2.86 -10.87 -7.35
N ALA A 61 -2.64 -9.96 -6.39
CA ALA A 61 -2.35 -10.32 -5.01
C ALA A 61 -3.60 -10.86 -4.28
N LEU A 62 -4.76 -10.21 -4.49
CA LEU A 62 -6.05 -10.66 -3.98
C LEU A 62 -6.42 -12.03 -4.55
N ILE A 63 -6.28 -12.23 -5.87
CA ILE A 63 -6.52 -13.53 -6.51
C ILE A 63 -5.62 -14.61 -5.94
N ASN A 64 -4.33 -14.34 -5.77
CA ASN A 64 -3.42 -15.30 -5.13
C ASN A 64 -3.85 -15.64 -3.69
N SER A 65 -4.31 -14.67 -2.91
CA SER A 65 -4.80 -14.92 -1.54
C SER A 65 -6.13 -15.69 -1.49
N ILE A 66 -7.07 -15.37 -2.39
CA ILE A 66 -8.30 -16.16 -2.58
C ILE A 66 -7.94 -17.61 -2.93
N HIS A 67 -7.00 -17.81 -3.85
CA HIS A 67 -6.53 -19.13 -4.27
C HIS A 67 -5.88 -19.93 -3.13
N GLN A 68 -5.13 -19.28 -2.23
CA GLN A 68 -4.60 -19.92 -1.02
C GLN A 68 -5.68 -20.27 0.01
N ILE A 69 -6.78 -19.52 0.09
CA ILE A 69 -7.92 -19.86 0.94
C ILE A 69 -8.70 -21.03 0.33
N ALA A 70 -9.01 -20.96 -0.96
CA ALA A 70 -9.71 -21.98 -1.72
C ALA A 70 -9.03 -23.34 -1.58
N LEU A 71 -7.69 -23.39 -1.72
CA LEU A 71 -6.87 -24.60 -1.48
C LEU A 71 -7.16 -25.32 -0.17
N SER A 72 -7.41 -24.57 0.91
CA SER A 72 -7.65 -25.13 2.24
C SER A 72 -9.11 -25.52 2.48
N ARG A 73 -10.05 -25.02 1.68
CA ARG A 73 -11.47 -25.46 1.66
C ARG A 73 -11.67 -26.63 0.68
N PHE A 74 -10.93 -26.66 -0.42
CA PHE A 74 -11.04 -27.63 -1.51
C PHE A 74 -9.64 -28.12 -1.96
N PRO A 75 -9.17 -29.28 -1.50
CA PRO A 75 -7.89 -29.84 -1.93
C PRO A 75 -7.93 -30.25 -3.41
N VAL A 76 -7.13 -29.58 -4.25
CA VAL A 76 -6.99 -29.88 -5.69
C VAL A 76 -5.68 -30.65 -5.90
N GLN A 77 -5.72 -31.72 -6.71
CA GLN A 77 -4.55 -32.59 -6.98
C GLN A 77 -3.58 -32.02 -8.04
N GLU A 78 -3.98 -30.97 -8.77
CA GLU A 78 -3.21 -30.41 -9.89
C GLU A 78 -2.19 -29.33 -9.48
N LYS A 79 -1.13 -29.20 -10.30
CA LYS A 79 -0.05 -28.23 -10.10
C LYS A 79 -0.54 -26.80 -10.38
N MET A 80 -0.74 -26.03 -9.31
CA MET A 80 -1.35 -24.69 -9.40
C MET A 80 -0.51 -23.64 -10.14
N LYS A 81 -1.19 -22.91 -11.04
CA LYS A 81 -0.72 -21.62 -11.58
C LYS A 81 -0.95 -20.52 -10.54
N LYS A 82 -0.05 -19.54 -10.46
CA LYS A 82 -0.18 -18.35 -9.62
C LYS A 82 -0.22 -17.09 -10.48
N ALA A 83 -1.00 -16.10 -10.07
CA ALA A 83 -1.01 -14.80 -10.74
C ALA A 83 0.35 -14.11 -10.54
N ARG A 84 0.85 -13.43 -11.58
CA ARG A 84 2.11 -12.68 -11.49
C ARG A 84 1.86 -11.42 -10.66
N VAL A 85 2.76 -11.12 -9.72
CA VAL A 85 2.68 -9.94 -8.86
C VAL A 85 4.03 -9.24 -8.88
N GLY A 86 4.04 -7.93 -9.05
CA GLY A 86 5.23 -7.10 -9.01
C GLY A 86 4.86 -5.63 -8.80
N PRO A 87 5.84 -4.76 -8.48
CA PRO A 87 5.60 -3.36 -8.16
C PRO A 87 5.45 -2.45 -9.39
N LEU A 88 5.63 -2.98 -10.61
CA LEU A 88 5.57 -2.19 -11.84
C LEU A 88 4.20 -2.37 -12.53
N PRO A 89 3.60 -1.29 -13.07
CA PRO A 89 2.41 -1.42 -13.89
C PRO A 89 2.71 -2.23 -15.16
N GLY A 90 1.75 -3.05 -15.60
CA GLY A 90 1.89 -3.95 -16.76
C GLY A 90 2.54 -5.31 -16.48
N VAL A 91 2.66 -5.74 -15.22
CA VAL A 91 3.09 -7.12 -14.85
C VAL A 91 2.08 -8.18 -15.30
N THR A 92 0.78 -7.88 -15.22
CA THR A 92 -0.30 -8.69 -15.78
C THR A 92 -0.65 -8.12 -17.15
N GLN A 93 -0.34 -8.88 -18.21
CA GLN A 93 -0.46 -8.47 -19.61
C GLN A 93 -1.64 -9.14 -20.32
N ASP A 94 -1.92 -10.40 -19.96
CA ASP A 94 -3.03 -11.20 -20.49
C ASP A 94 -4.10 -11.44 -19.43
N ILE A 95 -5.34 -11.72 -19.86
CA ILE A 95 -6.39 -12.23 -18.97
C ILE A 95 -6.09 -13.70 -18.65
N ALA A 96 -6.03 -14.04 -17.37
CA ALA A 96 -5.68 -15.38 -16.91
C ALA A 96 -6.74 -15.96 -15.94
N GLY A 97 -7.29 -17.12 -16.28
CA GLY A 97 -8.26 -17.83 -15.45
C GLY A 97 -7.63 -18.75 -14.41
N PHE A 98 -8.04 -18.62 -13.16
CA PHE A 98 -7.63 -19.44 -12.02
C PHE A 98 -8.84 -20.19 -11.46
N LYS A 99 -8.79 -21.53 -11.41
CA LYS A 99 -9.88 -22.35 -10.88
C LYS A 99 -9.86 -22.35 -9.35
N MET A 100 -10.97 -21.97 -8.73
CA MET A 100 -11.12 -21.91 -7.26
C MET A 100 -11.90 -23.09 -6.69
N ALA A 101 -12.90 -23.58 -7.42
CA ALA A 101 -13.74 -24.70 -6.99
C ALA A 101 -14.17 -25.57 -8.19
N HIS A 102 -14.54 -26.82 -7.90
CA HIS A 102 -14.98 -27.79 -8.92
C HIS A 102 -16.50 -28.01 -8.95
N ARG A 103 -17.22 -27.80 -7.84
CA ARG A 103 -18.67 -28.00 -7.71
C ARG A 103 -19.30 -26.91 -6.81
N PRO A 104 -19.98 -25.90 -7.38
CA PRO A 104 -20.00 -25.54 -8.81
C PRO A 104 -18.58 -25.18 -9.32
N SER A 105 -18.37 -25.18 -10.64
CA SER A 105 -17.05 -24.86 -11.19
C SER A 105 -16.80 -23.35 -11.16
N VAL A 106 -16.00 -22.86 -10.22
CA VAL A 106 -15.73 -21.43 -10.06
C VAL A 106 -14.36 -21.08 -10.62
N TYR A 107 -14.30 -20.11 -11.53
CA TYR A 107 -13.07 -19.51 -12.05
C TYR A 107 -13.00 -18.03 -11.67
N VAL A 108 -11.83 -17.58 -11.22
CA VAL A 108 -11.52 -16.15 -11.03
C VAL A 108 -10.56 -15.72 -12.13
N LEU A 109 -10.92 -14.67 -12.87
CA LEU A 109 -10.10 -14.10 -13.94
C LEU A 109 -9.28 -12.94 -13.38
N ASP A 110 -7.95 -13.04 -13.50
CA ASP A 110 -7.05 -11.90 -13.37
C ASP A 110 -7.04 -11.12 -14.67
N SER A 111 -7.05 -9.79 -14.57
CA SER A 111 -7.08 -8.88 -15.72
C SER A 111 -5.92 -7.88 -15.67
N PRO A 112 -5.41 -7.42 -16.83
CA PRO A 112 -4.49 -6.30 -16.89
C PRO A 112 -5.02 -5.06 -16.15
N GLY A 113 -4.11 -4.24 -15.62
CA GLY A 113 -4.49 -2.93 -15.10
C GLY A 113 -4.86 -1.97 -16.21
N VAL A 114 -6.10 -1.50 -16.23
CA VAL A 114 -6.59 -0.54 -17.21
C VAL A 114 -6.76 0.81 -16.50
N LEU A 115 -6.06 1.84 -16.99
CA LEU A 115 -6.30 3.23 -16.63
C LEU A 115 -7.38 3.83 -17.55
N VAL A 116 -8.00 4.93 -17.12
CA VAL A 116 -8.81 5.75 -18.02
C VAL A 116 -7.94 6.30 -19.16
N PRO A 117 -8.45 6.41 -20.41
CA PRO A 117 -7.63 6.81 -21.56
C PRO A 117 -7.03 8.22 -21.45
N ASN A 118 -7.70 9.10 -20.72
CA ASN A 118 -7.21 10.44 -20.38
C ASN A 118 -7.34 10.64 -18.87
N ILE A 119 -6.31 11.20 -18.25
CA ILE A 119 -6.34 11.66 -16.86
C ILE A 119 -6.61 13.17 -16.93
N PRO A 120 -7.76 13.66 -16.44
CA PRO A 120 -8.23 15.00 -16.77
C PRO A 120 -7.40 16.12 -16.13
N ASP A 121 -6.78 15.84 -14.98
CA ASP A 121 -6.07 16.82 -14.17
C ASP A 121 -4.66 16.33 -13.76
N ILE A 122 -3.76 17.30 -13.54
CA ILE A 122 -2.35 17.03 -13.20
C ILE A 122 -2.25 16.36 -11.82
N GLU A 123 -3.12 16.71 -10.88
CA GLU A 123 -3.07 16.20 -9.51
C GLU A 123 -3.46 14.72 -9.46
N GLY A 124 -4.53 14.31 -10.14
CA GLY A 124 -4.93 12.91 -10.35
C GLY A 124 -3.83 12.11 -11.02
N GLY A 125 -3.10 12.70 -11.98
CA GLY A 125 -1.90 12.11 -12.57
C GLY A 125 -0.78 11.88 -11.55
N LEU A 126 -0.51 12.86 -10.70
CA LEU A 126 0.46 12.75 -9.60
C LEU A 126 0.03 11.72 -8.56
N LYS A 127 -1.24 11.68 -8.13
CA LYS A 127 -1.80 10.69 -7.20
C LYS A 127 -1.73 9.27 -7.75
N LEU A 128 -2.13 9.06 -9.00
CA LEU A 128 -2.03 7.76 -9.68
C LEU A 128 -0.58 7.30 -9.81
N THR A 129 0.34 8.21 -10.12
CA THR A 129 1.78 7.89 -10.17
C THR A 129 2.33 7.60 -8.78
N LEU A 130 1.98 8.38 -7.77
CA LEU A 130 2.39 8.19 -6.37
C LEU A 130 1.89 6.84 -5.81
N ALA A 131 0.66 6.44 -6.12
CA ALA A 131 0.11 5.11 -5.85
C ALA A 131 0.77 3.97 -6.67
N GLY A 132 1.58 4.30 -7.67
CA GLY A 132 2.31 3.35 -8.52
C GLY A 132 1.50 2.83 -9.71
N SER A 133 0.32 3.37 -10.01
CA SER A 133 -0.51 2.97 -11.16
C SER A 133 0.11 3.37 -12.51
N VAL A 134 0.94 4.41 -12.51
CA VAL A 134 1.71 4.92 -13.66
C VAL A 134 3.21 4.71 -13.40
N LYS A 135 4.02 4.56 -14.46
CA LYS A 135 5.48 4.42 -14.33
C LYS A 135 6.11 5.73 -13.86
N ASP A 136 6.93 5.68 -12.82
CA ASP A 136 7.60 6.85 -12.24
C ASP A 136 8.33 7.72 -13.28
N SER A 137 8.98 7.10 -14.27
CA SER A 137 9.73 7.77 -15.34
C SER A 137 8.88 8.64 -16.28
N VAL A 138 7.55 8.60 -16.20
CA VAL A 138 6.64 9.46 -16.96
C VAL A 138 6.55 10.86 -16.33
N VAL A 139 6.70 10.95 -15.01
CA VAL A 139 6.59 12.21 -14.24
C VAL A 139 7.94 12.66 -13.67
N GLY A 140 8.84 11.70 -13.41
CA GLY A 140 10.13 11.91 -12.74
C GLY A 140 10.03 11.68 -11.23
N GLU A 141 10.91 10.85 -10.69
CA GLU A 141 10.94 10.47 -9.26
C GLU A 141 11.06 11.68 -8.34
N GLU A 142 11.82 12.71 -8.75
CA GLU A 142 11.96 13.97 -8.02
C GLU A 142 10.62 14.69 -7.84
N ARG A 143 9.89 14.91 -8.94
CA ARG A 143 8.59 15.61 -8.95
C ARG A 143 7.50 14.85 -8.18
N ILE A 144 7.50 13.52 -8.25
CA ILE A 144 6.57 12.69 -7.46
C ILE A 144 6.89 12.80 -5.96
N ALA A 145 8.17 12.86 -5.59
CA ALA A 145 8.59 13.02 -4.20
C ALA A 145 8.33 14.44 -3.66
N GLN A 146 8.54 15.49 -4.46
CA GLN A 146 8.15 16.87 -4.14
C GLN A 146 6.63 16.95 -3.87
N TYR A 147 5.80 16.40 -4.75
CA TYR A 147 4.34 16.34 -4.55
C TYR A 147 3.95 15.58 -3.27
N LEU A 148 4.59 14.44 -2.98
CA LEU A 148 4.35 13.72 -1.72
C LEU A 148 4.73 14.57 -0.49
N LEU A 149 5.85 15.30 -0.51
CA LEU A 149 6.24 16.18 0.59
C LEU A 149 5.24 17.33 0.77
N ALA A 150 4.82 17.98 -0.31
CA ALA A 150 3.76 19.00 -0.28
C ALA A 150 2.48 18.48 0.41
N VAL A 151 1.92 17.37 -0.08
CA VAL A 151 0.70 16.76 0.49
C VAL A 151 0.86 16.38 1.97
N LEU A 152 2.03 15.88 2.37
CA LEU A 152 2.29 15.54 3.78
C LEU A 152 2.38 16.79 4.66
N ASN A 153 3.07 17.83 4.20
CA ASN A 153 3.27 19.09 4.93
C ASN A 153 1.95 19.85 5.09
N THR A 154 1.20 20.10 4.01
CA THR A 154 -0.09 20.81 4.03
C THR A 154 -1.13 20.10 4.92
N ARG A 155 -1.08 18.76 5.00
CA ARG A 155 -1.96 17.97 5.88
C ARG A 155 -1.42 17.77 7.30
N GLY A 156 -0.30 18.40 7.66
CA GLY A 156 0.35 18.27 8.96
C GLY A 156 0.75 16.83 9.33
N THR A 157 0.87 15.93 8.35
CA THR A 157 1.11 14.49 8.59
C THR A 157 2.41 14.24 9.37
N PRO A 158 3.54 14.93 9.10
CA PRO A 158 4.75 14.74 9.89
C PRO A 158 4.59 15.10 11.38
N LEU A 159 3.74 16.06 11.74
CA LEU A 159 3.50 16.44 13.14
C LEU A 159 2.79 15.33 13.91
N GLN A 160 1.93 14.55 13.25
CA GLN A 160 1.21 13.41 13.85
C GLN A 160 2.17 12.26 14.23
N TRP A 161 3.33 12.16 13.59
CA TRP A 161 4.33 11.12 13.90
C TRP A 161 5.06 11.32 15.24
N LYS A 162 5.00 12.51 15.88
CA LYS A 162 5.65 12.75 17.20
C LYS A 162 5.26 11.69 18.23
N HIS A 163 3.96 11.39 18.33
CA HIS A 163 3.43 10.42 19.28
C HIS A 163 3.87 8.96 19.03
N LEU A 164 4.25 8.62 17.80
CA LEU A 164 4.77 7.29 17.46
C LEU A 164 6.24 7.14 17.87
N VAL A 165 7.05 8.16 17.61
CA VAL A 165 8.50 8.14 17.88
C VAL A 165 8.79 8.20 19.39
N ASP A 166 8.02 8.97 20.17
CA ASP A 166 8.17 9.04 21.63
C ASP A 166 7.68 7.78 22.35
N GLY A 167 6.75 7.03 21.75
CA GLY A 167 6.21 5.79 22.28
C GLY A 167 7.21 4.62 22.26
N GLU A 168 7.93 4.44 21.15
CA GLU A 168 8.95 3.38 21.02
C GLU A 168 10.08 3.55 22.05
N THR A 169 10.46 4.80 22.34
CA THR A 169 11.57 5.12 23.26
C THR A 169 11.29 4.72 24.71
N LYS A 170 10.01 4.68 25.14
CA LYS A 170 9.63 4.29 26.52
C LYS A 170 9.43 2.78 26.70
N GLY A 171 9.14 2.04 25.63
CA GLY A 171 8.92 0.58 25.70
C GLY A 171 10.20 -0.23 25.94
N LEU A 172 11.35 0.25 25.44
CA LEU A 172 12.62 -0.49 25.45
C LEU A 172 13.33 -0.57 26.82
N HIS A 173 12.93 0.25 27.80
CA HIS A 173 13.60 0.29 29.11
C HIS A 173 13.00 -0.63 30.17
N HIS A 174 11.84 -1.27 29.94
CA HIS A 174 11.13 -2.05 30.98
C HIS A 174 11.21 -3.59 30.81
N GLU A 175 11.78 -4.11 29.72
CA GLU A 175 11.84 -5.57 29.45
C GLU A 175 13.22 -6.22 29.63
N LEU A 176 14.21 -5.52 30.20
CA LEU A 176 15.55 -6.10 30.45
C LEU A 176 15.69 -6.84 31.79
N GLU A 177 14.69 -6.82 32.67
CA GLU A 177 14.70 -7.56 33.94
C GLU A 177 13.51 -8.52 34.08
N LYS A 178 13.61 -9.70 33.42
CA LYS A 178 13.37 -11.04 34.01
C LYS A 178 13.43 -12.17 32.96
N LYS A 179 14.40 -13.07 33.14
CA LYS A 179 14.34 -14.49 32.75
C LYS A 179 14.35 -15.32 34.05
N PRO A 180 13.62 -16.45 34.13
CA PRO A 180 14.08 -17.75 33.61
C PRO A 180 13.04 -18.40 32.67
N GLU A 181 13.40 -18.99 31.53
CA GLU A 181 13.92 -20.35 31.29
C GLU A 181 12.88 -21.49 31.29
N SER A 182 13.05 -22.41 30.32
CA SER A 182 12.10 -23.46 29.87
C SER A 182 10.80 -22.91 29.22
N ILE A 183 10.22 -23.48 28.16
CA ILE A 183 10.43 -24.78 27.48
C ILE A 183 10.53 -24.54 25.96
N ILE A 184 11.52 -25.13 25.27
CA ILE A 184 11.56 -25.24 23.80
C ILE A 184 11.44 -26.71 23.42
N LYS A 185 10.28 -27.07 22.87
CA LYS A 185 9.93 -28.24 22.03
C LYS A 185 8.46 -28.02 21.60
N ASP A 186 8.01 -28.21 20.37
CA ASP A 186 8.61 -28.83 19.19
C ASP A 186 8.14 -28.14 17.88
N LEU A 187 8.48 -28.72 16.72
CA LEU A 187 8.04 -28.34 15.34
C LEU A 187 8.87 -27.25 14.61
N GLN A 188 10.11 -27.60 14.30
CA GLN A 188 10.80 -27.04 13.13
C GLN A 188 10.37 -27.75 11.83
N ASN A 189 10.40 -26.98 10.71
CA ASN A 189 10.36 -27.36 9.26
C ASN A 189 9.04 -27.06 8.53
N LYS A 190 8.97 -26.53 7.30
CA LYS A 190 9.89 -25.93 6.28
C LYS A 190 8.96 -25.08 5.36
N ARG A 191 9.28 -23.92 4.76
CA ARG A 191 10.46 -23.04 4.65
C ARG A 191 9.97 -21.59 4.34
N LYS A 192 10.41 -20.58 5.11
CA LYS A 192 10.63 -19.18 4.65
C LYS A 192 11.99 -18.76 5.17
N LYS A 193 12.82 -18.11 4.35
CA LYS A 193 14.13 -17.60 4.78
C LYS A 193 13.86 -16.51 5.84
N PRO A 194 14.26 -16.67 7.11
CA PRO A 194 13.99 -15.65 8.12
C PRO A 194 14.74 -14.37 7.71
N MET A 195 14.00 -13.27 7.60
CA MET A 195 14.61 -11.97 7.33
C MET A 195 15.48 -11.60 8.54
N ASN A 196 16.76 -11.33 8.31
CA ASN A 196 17.75 -11.19 9.37
C ASN A 196 17.29 -10.13 10.40
N LYS A 197 17.28 -10.44 11.70
CA LYS A 197 16.72 -9.55 12.73
C LYS A 197 17.35 -8.15 12.68
N SER A 198 18.67 -8.09 12.48
CA SER A 198 19.42 -6.83 12.31
C SER A 198 18.94 -5.96 11.13
N ASN A 199 18.46 -6.58 10.05
CA ASN A 199 17.90 -5.84 8.91
C ASN A 199 16.51 -5.28 9.22
N VAL A 200 15.74 -5.93 10.10
CA VAL A 200 14.42 -5.42 10.54
C VAL A 200 14.61 -4.17 11.39
N TYR A 201 15.46 -4.23 12.42
CA TYR A 201 15.81 -3.06 13.24
C TYR A 201 16.35 -1.92 12.38
N ARG A 202 17.35 -2.18 11.52
CA ARG A 202 17.91 -1.17 10.60
C ARG A 202 16.89 -0.49 9.68
N VAL A 203 15.81 -1.18 9.31
CA VAL A 203 14.71 -0.57 8.52
C VAL A 203 13.78 0.25 9.40
N GLN A 204 13.47 -0.21 10.63
CA GLN A 204 12.69 0.56 11.60
C GLN A 204 13.42 1.85 11.97
N ASP A 205 14.70 1.77 12.34
CA ASP A 205 15.56 2.91 12.68
C ASP A 205 15.53 3.97 11.57
N MET A 206 15.61 3.55 10.30
CA MET A 206 15.58 4.44 9.14
C MET A 206 14.20 5.06 8.90
N VAL A 207 13.11 4.35 9.19
CA VAL A 207 11.74 4.89 9.09
C VAL A 207 11.51 5.94 10.18
N SER A 208 11.83 5.62 11.43
CA SER A 208 11.68 6.56 12.55
C SER A 208 12.58 7.79 12.38
N GLU A 209 13.78 7.64 11.78
CA GLU A 209 14.65 8.77 11.43
C GLU A 209 14.06 9.66 10.32
N VAL A 210 13.49 9.07 9.26
CA VAL A 210 12.80 9.81 8.19
C VAL A 210 11.59 10.57 8.75
N GLN A 211 10.78 9.91 9.59
CA GLN A 211 9.61 10.54 10.22
C GLN A 211 10.02 11.68 11.15
N ARG A 212 11.02 11.48 12.02
CA ARG A 212 11.60 12.53 12.88
C ARG A 212 12.14 13.71 12.08
N THR A 213 12.85 13.44 10.99
CA THR A 213 13.43 14.48 10.11
C THR A 213 12.35 15.38 9.51
N LEU A 214 11.32 14.79 8.90
CA LEU A 214 10.20 15.54 8.33
C LEU A 214 9.38 16.26 9.41
N CYS A 215 9.29 15.68 10.60
CA CYS A 215 8.60 16.28 11.73
C CYS A 215 9.33 17.53 12.26
N ASN A 216 10.65 17.46 12.44
CA ASN A 216 11.47 18.55 12.94
C ASN A 216 11.50 19.71 11.94
N THR A 217 11.84 19.42 10.68
CA THR A 217 11.86 20.44 9.59
C THR A 217 10.53 21.18 9.46
N LEU A 218 9.39 20.49 9.54
CA LEU A 218 8.06 21.13 9.54
C LEU A 218 7.73 21.88 10.84
N SER A 219 8.29 21.47 11.99
CA SER A 219 8.08 22.15 13.29
C SER A 219 8.94 23.41 13.45
N GLU A 220 10.09 23.46 12.78
CA GLU A 220 11.04 24.58 12.79
C GLU A 220 10.75 25.60 11.67
N PHE A 221 9.84 25.25 10.74
CA PHE A 221 9.45 26.11 9.63
C PHE A 221 8.57 27.27 10.08
N SER A 222 8.94 28.49 9.66
CA SER A 222 8.25 29.73 10.02
C SER A 222 7.50 30.40 8.86
N GLY A 223 7.52 29.81 7.67
CA GLY A 223 6.81 30.33 6.48
C GLY A 223 5.37 29.83 6.37
N SER A 224 4.68 30.25 5.32
CA SER A 224 3.33 29.80 4.98
C SER A 224 3.35 28.46 4.24
N LEU A 225 2.43 27.55 4.56
CA LEU A 225 2.19 26.33 3.77
C LEU A 225 1.21 26.55 2.61
N GLU A 226 0.63 27.74 2.51
CA GLU A 226 -0.28 28.16 1.42
C GLU A 226 0.45 28.96 0.33
N ASP A 227 1.65 29.47 0.60
CA ASP A 227 2.49 30.13 -0.40
C ASP A 227 3.41 29.10 -1.08
N GLU A 228 3.43 29.10 -2.41
CA GLU A 228 4.17 28.12 -3.20
C GLU A 228 5.70 28.26 -3.04
N SER A 229 6.21 29.47 -2.83
CA SER A 229 7.65 29.75 -2.70
C SER A 229 8.18 29.31 -1.34
N ASP A 230 7.44 29.65 -0.28
CA ASP A 230 7.72 29.20 1.09
C ASP A 230 7.67 27.65 1.17
N LEU A 231 6.68 27.03 0.53
CA LEU A 231 6.56 25.57 0.48
C LEU A 231 7.70 24.90 -0.33
N GLU A 232 8.15 25.51 -1.44
CA GLU A 232 9.30 25.02 -2.21
C GLU A 232 10.59 25.06 -1.37
N ILE A 233 10.83 26.16 -0.64
CA ILE A 233 11.98 26.30 0.30
C ILE A 233 11.95 25.20 1.38
N LEU A 234 10.78 24.93 1.96
CA LEU A 234 10.62 23.84 2.94
C LEU A 234 10.93 22.47 2.32
N ILE A 235 10.44 22.20 1.11
CA ILE A 235 10.64 20.93 0.40
C ILE A 235 12.13 20.74 0.07
N ASP A 236 12.83 21.77 -0.39
CA ASP A 236 14.27 21.74 -0.66
C ASP A 236 15.08 21.41 0.61
N HIS A 237 14.79 22.09 1.72
CA HIS A 237 15.41 21.78 3.02
C HIS A 237 15.10 20.33 3.48
N GLN A 238 13.87 19.86 3.27
CA GLN A 238 13.48 18.48 3.55
C GLN A 238 14.25 17.47 2.68
N PHE A 239 14.58 17.77 1.42
CA PHE A 239 15.41 16.90 0.58
C PHE A 239 16.83 16.72 1.14
N GLU A 240 17.48 17.80 1.58
CA GLU A 240 18.80 17.73 2.20
C GLU A 240 18.78 16.94 3.52
N ALA A 241 17.74 17.18 4.33
CA ALA A 241 17.57 16.49 5.61
C ALA A 241 17.29 14.99 5.39
N LEU A 242 16.42 14.63 4.44
CA LEU A 242 16.16 13.26 4.03
C LEU A 242 17.41 12.56 3.47
N GLN A 243 18.28 13.27 2.76
CA GLN A 243 19.55 12.71 2.27
C GLN A 243 20.43 12.19 3.41
N LYS A 244 20.49 12.94 4.52
CA LYS A 244 21.20 12.56 5.75
C LYS A 244 20.52 11.35 6.42
N ALA A 245 19.21 11.40 6.65
CA ALA A 245 18.43 10.32 7.25
C ALA A 245 18.50 8.99 6.46
N LEU A 246 18.43 9.06 5.14
CA LEU A 246 18.50 7.92 4.22
C LEU A 246 19.94 7.45 3.93
N LYS A 247 20.94 8.10 4.54
CA LYS A 247 22.38 7.80 4.46
C LYS A 247 22.87 7.73 3.01
N ILE A 248 22.52 8.75 2.22
CA ILE A 248 22.91 8.90 0.81
C ILE A 248 24.16 9.80 0.72
N PRO A 249 25.23 9.40 0.01
CA PRO A 249 26.48 10.18 -0.05
C PRO A 249 26.30 11.60 -0.60
N HIS A 250 26.95 12.58 0.02
CA HIS A 250 26.81 14.00 -0.30
C HIS A 250 27.36 14.42 -1.67
N LYS A 251 28.26 13.62 -2.24
CA LYS A 251 28.92 13.86 -3.55
C LYS A 251 28.31 13.09 -4.72
N ALA A 252 27.16 12.45 -4.53
CA ALA A 252 26.51 11.71 -5.61
C ALA A 252 25.80 12.66 -6.57
N SER A 253 26.11 12.57 -7.87
CA SER A 253 25.50 13.38 -8.94
C SER A 253 23.97 13.24 -9.02
N GLU A 254 23.42 12.13 -8.54
CA GLU A 254 21.99 11.81 -8.53
C GLU A 254 21.44 11.68 -7.09
N ALA A 255 22.03 12.38 -6.12
CA ALA A 255 21.64 12.30 -4.71
C ALA A 255 20.13 12.51 -4.51
N ARG A 256 19.55 13.53 -5.16
CA ARG A 256 18.12 13.89 -5.04
C ARG A 256 17.20 12.79 -5.60
N ILE A 257 17.50 12.27 -6.78
CA ILE A 257 16.80 11.12 -7.39
C ILE A 257 16.89 9.87 -6.48
N MET A 258 18.03 9.64 -5.83
CA MET A 258 18.18 8.53 -4.86
C MET A 258 17.37 8.75 -3.58
N VAL A 259 17.26 9.99 -3.09
CA VAL A 259 16.36 10.34 -1.97
C VAL A 259 14.92 10.03 -2.37
N SER A 260 14.46 10.53 -3.51
CA SER A 260 13.12 10.28 -4.03
C SER A 260 12.79 8.80 -4.15
N LYS A 261 13.65 8.01 -4.81
CA LYS A 261 13.45 6.56 -4.99
C LYS A 261 13.29 5.83 -3.66
N LYS A 262 14.12 6.13 -2.67
CA LYS A 262 14.00 5.54 -1.33
C LYS A 262 12.75 6.02 -0.60
N PHE A 263 12.46 7.32 -0.61
CA PHE A 263 11.33 7.92 0.07
C PHE A 263 9.99 7.40 -0.47
N LEU A 264 9.81 7.39 -1.80
CA LEU A 264 8.65 6.81 -2.49
C LEU A 264 8.52 5.30 -2.21
N THR A 265 9.63 4.57 -2.07
CA THR A 265 9.60 3.17 -1.65
C THR A 265 9.08 3.00 -0.22
N LEU A 266 9.47 3.86 0.72
CA LEU A 266 8.96 3.82 2.10
C LEU A 266 7.46 4.14 2.14
N PHE A 267 7.02 5.15 1.37
CA PHE A 267 5.61 5.49 1.21
C PHE A 267 4.80 4.33 0.62
N ARG A 268 5.15 3.84 -0.57
CA ARG A 268 4.41 2.78 -1.29
C ARG A 268 4.41 1.43 -0.57
N THR A 269 5.39 1.17 0.31
CA THR A 269 5.38 -0.03 1.17
C THR A 269 4.63 0.18 2.50
N GLY A 270 3.96 1.33 2.69
CA GLY A 270 3.16 1.66 3.87
C GLY A 270 3.98 1.91 5.14
N LYS A 271 5.31 2.02 5.04
CA LYS A 271 6.20 2.12 6.20
C LYS A 271 6.14 3.47 6.89
N LEU A 272 5.80 4.54 6.17
CA LEU A 272 5.58 5.88 6.74
C LEU A 272 4.23 5.99 7.47
N GLY A 273 3.41 4.93 7.44
CA GLY A 273 2.03 4.92 7.95
C GLY A 273 0.98 4.99 6.84
N PRO A 274 -0.31 4.84 7.19
CA PRO A 274 -1.41 4.92 6.24
C PRO A 274 -1.69 6.38 5.84
N VAL A 275 -1.67 6.66 4.54
CA VAL A 275 -2.06 7.96 3.96
C VAL A 275 -3.12 7.71 2.89
N ILE A 276 -4.19 8.48 2.91
CA ILE A 276 -5.22 8.48 1.85
C ILE A 276 -5.03 9.79 1.08
N LEU A 277 -4.71 9.70 -0.21
CA LEU A 277 -4.42 10.87 -1.04
C LEU A 277 -5.69 11.64 -1.42
N ASP A 278 -6.80 10.94 -1.63
CA ASP A 278 -8.06 11.53 -2.06
C ASP A 278 -8.98 11.87 -0.88
N ASP A 279 -9.37 13.14 -0.83
CA ASP A 279 -10.50 13.60 -0.04
C ASP A 279 -11.82 13.07 -0.63
N VAL A 280 -12.85 12.94 0.20
CA VAL A 280 -14.14 12.40 -0.25
C VAL A 280 -14.89 13.52 -0.98
N PRO A 281 -15.37 13.30 -2.23
CA PRO A 281 -16.12 14.32 -2.96
C PRO A 281 -17.38 14.74 -2.21
N ASP A 282 -17.71 16.02 -2.25
CA ASP A 282 -18.96 16.50 -1.68
C ASP A 282 -20.16 15.91 -2.44
N ALA A 283 -21.28 15.78 -1.74
CA ALA A 283 -22.48 15.15 -2.31
C ALA A 283 -23.09 15.93 -3.50
N SER A 284 -22.68 17.19 -3.68
CA SER A 284 -23.03 18.09 -4.79
C SER A 284 -22.33 17.77 -6.10
N ASP A 285 -21.12 17.21 -6.07
CA ASP A 285 -20.15 17.36 -7.17
C ASP A 285 -20.33 16.33 -8.31
N SER A 286 -21.54 15.75 -8.43
CA SER A 286 -21.86 14.80 -9.49
C SER A 286 -23.25 15.02 -10.09
N VAL A 287 -23.52 16.27 -10.49
CA VAL A 287 -24.54 16.61 -11.49
C VAL A 287 -23.86 17.42 -12.59
N SER A 288 -23.11 16.72 -13.45
CA SER A 288 -22.48 17.22 -14.69
C SER A 288 -22.29 16.03 -15.63
#